data_AF-A0A1J4MBE4-F1
#
_entry.id   AF-A0A1J4MBE4-F1
#
_cell.length_a   1.000
_cell.length_b   1.000
_cell.length_c   1.000
_cell.angle_alpha   90.00
_cell.angle_beta   90.00
_cell.angle_gamma   90.00
#
_symmetry.space_group_name_H-M   'P 1'
#
loop_
_entity.id
_entity.type
_entity.pdbx_description
1 polymer ?
#
loop_
_entity_poly.entity_id
_entity_poly.type
_entity_poly.pdbx_seq_one_letter_code
_entity_poly.pdbx_strand_id
1 'polypeptide(L)'
;MNILLNLTSDIQDLAGNEKIRNLNYYCPFQCLITDLDNTLISQNNSYMSDMNTVTYRTLQLFGITVFPAIGRSLCSALQLFSNVPILSNFRGYSGVYSHGSITIRTKRINDIIYQKWINNNNSNKYY
;
A
#
# COMPACT_ATOMS: atom_id res chain seq x y z
N MET A 1 14.86 -5.70 12.19
CA MET A 1 14.30 -7.03 11.85
C MET A 1 13.32 -6.82 10.70
N ASN A 2 13.72 -7.15 9.48
CA ASN A 2 12.96 -6.85 8.27
C ASN A 2 11.91 -7.95 8.06
N ILE A 3 10.69 -7.73 8.56
CA ILE A 3 9.57 -8.68 8.42
C ILE A 3 9.29 -9.00 6.95
N LEU A 4 9.56 -8.07 6.03
CA LEU A 4 9.44 -8.31 4.60
C LEU A 4 10.53 -9.20 4.01
N LEU A 5 11.75 -9.21 4.57
CA LEU A 5 12.84 -10.06 4.04
C LEU A 5 12.57 -11.55 4.30
N ASN A 6 11.99 -11.88 5.46
CA ASN A 6 11.62 -13.26 5.77
C ASN A 6 10.39 -13.73 4.99
N LEU A 7 9.44 -12.83 4.70
CA LEU A 7 8.34 -13.16 3.79
C LEU A 7 8.83 -13.33 2.34
N THR A 8 9.85 -12.58 1.91
CA THR A 8 10.34 -12.64 0.53
C THR A 8 11.13 -13.89 0.20
N SER A 9 11.87 -14.51 1.13
CA SER A 9 12.54 -15.80 0.85
C SER A 9 11.52 -16.90 0.54
N ASP A 10 10.47 -16.99 1.36
CA ASP A 10 9.42 -18.00 1.18
C ASP A 10 8.55 -17.69 -0.05
N ILE A 11 8.41 -16.41 -0.41
CA ILE A 11 7.63 -15.94 -1.57
C ILE A 11 8.40 -16.04 -2.89
N GLN A 12 9.73 -15.86 -2.90
CA GLN A 12 10.55 -15.96 -4.12
C GLN A 12 10.57 -17.39 -4.67
N ASP A 13 10.59 -18.41 -3.80
CA ASP A 13 10.43 -19.81 -4.20
C ASP A 13 9.04 -20.11 -4.79
N LEU A 14 8.03 -19.33 -4.42
CA LEU A 14 6.64 -19.50 -4.89
C LEU A 14 6.37 -18.80 -6.22
N ALA A 15 6.97 -17.63 -6.47
CA ALA A 15 6.72 -16.83 -7.67
C ALA A 15 7.27 -17.45 -8.97
N GLY A 16 8.22 -18.39 -8.87
CA GLY A 16 8.79 -19.10 -10.02
C GLY A 16 7.91 -20.21 -10.61
N ASN A 17 6.81 -20.59 -9.93
CA ASN A 17 5.92 -21.65 -10.39
C ASN A 17 4.49 -21.10 -10.50
N GLU A 18 3.92 -21.09 -11.71
CA GLU A 18 2.50 -20.79 -11.98
C GLU A 18 1.49 -21.72 -11.26
N LYS A 19 1.96 -22.58 -10.35
CA LYS A 19 1.18 -23.53 -9.53
C LYS A 19 0.84 -23.00 -8.13
N ILE A 20 0.77 -21.68 -7.90
CA ILE A 20 0.21 -21.10 -6.66
C ILE A 20 -1.32 -21.17 -6.64
N ARG A 21 -1.90 -22.33 -6.92
CA ARG A 21 -3.33 -22.61 -6.71
C ARG A 21 -3.58 -23.71 -5.68
N ASN A 22 -2.53 -24.42 -5.23
CA ASN A 22 -2.66 -25.62 -4.38
C ASN A 22 -1.98 -25.55 -3.01
N LEU A 23 -1.43 -24.41 -2.60
CA LEU A 23 -1.02 -24.24 -1.21
C LEU A 23 -2.21 -23.72 -0.41
N ASN A 24 -2.80 -24.60 0.40
CA ASN A 24 -3.73 -24.27 1.50
C ASN A 24 -2.99 -23.47 2.59
N TYR A 25 -2.34 -22.37 2.21
CA TYR A 25 -1.65 -21.50 3.14
C TYR A 25 -2.70 -20.63 3.82
N TYR A 26 -3.09 -21.03 5.03
CA TYR A 26 -4.00 -20.24 5.86
C TYR A 26 -3.22 -19.05 6.40
N CYS A 27 -3.36 -17.88 5.76
CA CYS A 27 -2.89 -16.65 6.35
C CYS A 27 -3.86 -16.23 7.47
N PRO A 28 -3.43 -16.12 8.73
CA PRO A 28 -4.33 -15.82 9.85
C PRO A 28 -4.81 -14.35 9.84
N PHE A 29 -4.27 -13.51 8.95
CA PHE A 29 -4.66 -12.12 8.78
C PHE A 29 -5.12 -11.85 7.36
N GLN A 30 -6.15 -11.01 7.24
CA GLN A 30 -6.76 -10.63 5.95
C GLN A 30 -6.29 -9.25 5.48
N CYS A 31 -5.57 -8.52 6.33
CA CYS A 31 -5.13 -7.16 6.08
C CYS A 31 -3.75 -6.91 6.69
N LEU A 32 -2.89 -6.23 5.94
CA LEU A 32 -1.60 -5.70 6.39
C LEU A 32 -1.65 -4.18 6.30
N ILE A 33 -1.57 -3.49 7.44
CA ILE A 33 -1.46 -2.04 7.50
C ILE A 33 0.01 -1.67 7.60
N THR A 34 0.49 -0.77 6.75
CA THR A 34 1.92 -0.44 6.71
C THR A 34 2.17 1.02 6.34
N ASP A 35 3.18 1.60 6.98
CA ASP A 35 3.84 2.78 6.45
C ASP A 35 4.75 2.41 5.27
N LEU A 36 5.21 3.39 4.48
CA LEU A 36 6.04 3.16 3.30
C LEU A 36 7.41 3.84 3.42
N ASP A 37 7.46 5.16 3.57
CA ASP A 37 8.73 5.90 3.59
C ASP A 37 9.55 5.52 4.82
N ASN A 38 10.82 5.19 4.61
CA ASN A 38 11.74 4.68 5.63
C ASN A 38 11.27 3.38 6.34
N THR A 39 10.21 2.74 5.85
CA THR A 39 9.70 1.45 6.32
C THR A 39 9.92 0.37 5.26
N LEU A 40 9.33 0.56 4.07
CA LEU A 40 9.43 -0.36 2.94
C LEU A 40 10.28 0.20 1.81
N ILE A 41 10.33 1.52 1.66
CA ILE A 41 11.08 2.21 0.62
C ILE A 41 11.95 3.30 1.24
N SER A 42 13.05 3.63 0.58
CA SER A 42 13.82 4.82 0.91
C SER A 42 12.99 6.08 0.72
N GLN A 43 13.19 7.06 1.60
CA GLN A 43 12.55 8.37 1.49
C GLN A 43 12.78 8.98 0.10
N ASN A 44 11.76 9.63 -0.45
CA ASN A 44 11.75 10.30 -1.77
C ASN A 44 11.78 9.39 -3.00
N ASN A 45 11.67 8.07 -2.86
CA ASN A 45 11.49 7.21 -4.03
C ASN A 45 10.17 7.53 -4.75
N SER A 46 10.23 7.66 -6.08
CA SER A 46 9.04 7.90 -6.91
C SER A 46 8.28 6.62 -7.27
N TYR A 47 8.89 5.44 -7.07
CA TYR A 47 8.36 4.13 -7.43
C TYR A 47 8.75 3.07 -6.40
N MET A 48 7.96 2.01 -6.27
CA MET A 48 8.37 0.82 -5.52
C MET A 48 9.46 0.03 -6.26
N SER A 49 10.39 -0.57 -5.51
CA SER A 49 11.37 -1.51 -6.07
C SER A 49 10.69 -2.79 -6.55
N ASP A 50 11.31 -3.51 -7.48
CA ASP A 50 10.78 -4.76 -8.04
C ASP A 50 10.47 -5.80 -6.95
N MET A 51 11.34 -5.92 -5.95
CA MET A 51 11.15 -6.85 -4.83
C MET A 51 9.93 -6.49 -3.98
N ASN A 52 9.69 -5.20 -3.72
CA ASN A 52 8.50 -4.75 -3.00
C ASN A 52 7.23 -4.96 -3.83
N THR A 53 7.31 -4.71 -5.12
CA THR A 53 6.21 -4.94 -6.07
C THR A 53 5.81 -6.41 -6.13
N VAL A 54 6.79 -7.33 -6.21
CA VAL A 54 6.56 -8.78 -6.16
C VAL A 54 5.91 -9.17 -4.83
N THR A 55 6.40 -8.64 -3.71
CA THR A 55 5.83 -8.90 -2.38
C THR A 55 4.37 -8.45 -2.31
N TYR A 56 4.08 -7.24 -2.77
CA TYR A 56 2.72 -6.69 -2.81
C TYR A 56 1.78 -7.59 -3.61
N ARG A 57 2.22 -8.03 -4.79
CA ARG A 57 1.46 -8.92 -5.65
C ARG A 57 1.21 -10.28 -5.00
N THR A 58 2.20 -10.84 -4.31
CA THR A 58 2.04 -12.12 -3.64
C THR A 58 1.04 -12.04 -2.48
N LEU A 59 1.09 -10.97 -1.67
CA LEU A 59 0.09 -10.74 -0.62
C LEU A 59 -1.34 -10.67 -1.22
N GLN A 60 -1.50 -9.99 -2.37
CA GLN A 60 -2.78 -9.96 -3.07
C GLN A 60 -3.23 -11.35 -3.56
N LEU A 61 -2.32 -12.18 -4.07
CA LEU A 61 -2.63 -13.57 -4.49
C LEU A 61 -3.12 -14.43 -3.33
N PHE A 62 -2.60 -14.20 -2.12
CA PHE A 62 -3.07 -14.84 -0.88
C PHE A 62 -4.35 -14.23 -0.31
N GLY A 63 -4.97 -13.26 -1.00
CA GLY A 63 -6.18 -12.59 -0.52
C GLY A 63 -5.95 -11.60 0.62
N ILE A 64 -4.68 -11.24 0.89
CA ILE A 64 -4.32 -10.27 1.92
C ILE A 64 -4.44 -8.88 1.30
N THR A 65 -5.25 -8.02 1.93
CA THR A 65 -5.33 -6.62 1.55
C THR A 65 -4.15 -5.86 2.15
N VAL A 66 -3.35 -5.19 1.32
CA VAL A 66 -2.34 -4.26 1.83
C VAL A 66 -2.94 -2.86 1.88
N PHE A 67 -2.91 -2.26 3.07
CA PHE A 67 -3.54 -1.00 3.39
C PHE A 67 -2.45 0.02 3.81
N PRO A 68 -1.92 0.81 2.85
CA PRO A 68 -0.96 1.86 3.18
C PRO A 68 -1.56 2.88 4.15
N ALA A 69 -0.80 3.24 5.17
CA ALA A 69 -1.09 4.32 6.10
C ALA A 69 0.11 5.26 6.13
N ILE A 70 0.09 6.28 5.26
CA ILE A 70 1.29 7.04 4.90
C ILE A 70 1.11 8.56 4.97
N GLY A 71 2.24 9.24 5.15
CA GLY A 71 2.33 10.70 5.12
C GLY A 71 2.20 11.31 3.71
N ARG A 72 2.50 10.53 2.65
CA ARG A 72 2.45 11.01 1.27
C ARG A 72 1.07 11.47 0.84
N SER A 73 1.03 12.46 -0.04
CA SER A 73 -0.21 12.85 -0.72
C SER A 73 -0.75 11.69 -1.56
N LEU A 74 -2.06 11.68 -1.80
CA LEU A 74 -2.69 10.65 -2.63
C LEU A 74 -2.03 10.53 -4.01
N CYS A 75 -1.78 11.64 -4.70
CA CYS A 75 -1.17 11.61 -6.03
C CYS A 75 0.24 11.02 -6.00
N SER A 76 1.05 11.40 -5.01
CA SER A 76 2.40 10.85 -4.84
C SER A 76 2.37 9.35 -4.53
N ALA A 77 1.39 8.91 -3.73
CA ALA A 77 1.19 7.50 -3.43
C ALA A 77 0.75 6.71 -4.68
N LEU A 78 -0.17 7.24 -5.48
CA LEU A 78 -0.60 6.58 -6.72
C LEU A 78 0.52 6.47 -7.75
N GLN A 79 1.40 7.49 -7.83
CA GLN A 79 2.62 7.41 -8.64
C GLN A 79 3.55 6.32 -8.14
N LEU A 80 3.76 6.22 -6.82
CA LEU A 80 4.59 5.20 -6.19
C LEU A 80 4.11 3.77 -6.53
N PHE A 81 2.79 3.56 -6.55
CA PHE A 81 2.18 2.28 -6.85
C PHE A 81 1.90 2.03 -8.34
N SER A 82 2.30 2.95 -9.22
CA SER A 82 1.98 2.85 -10.66
C SER A 82 2.56 1.61 -11.33
N ASN A 83 3.67 1.07 -10.81
CA ASN A 83 4.30 -0.16 -11.29
C ASN A 83 3.82 -1.43 -10.56
N VAL A 84 2.95 -1.29 -9.55
CA VAL A 84 2.38 -2.43 -8.82
C VAL A 84 1.10 -2.86 -9.53
N PRO A 85 1.04 -4.08 -10.12
CA PRO A 85 -0.16 -4.55 -10.77
C PRO A 85 -1.24 -4.87 -9.73
N ILE A 86 -2.46 -4.42 -9.99
CA ILE A 86 -3.63 -4.73 -9.16
C ILE A 86 -4.36 -5.93 -9.77
N LEU A 87 -4.52 -7.02 -9.03
CA LEU A 87 -5.36 -8.14 -9.47
C LEU A 87 -6.82 -7.69 -9.62
N SER A 88 -7.57 -8.27 -10.56
CA SER A 88 -8.95 -7.89 -10.89
C SER A 88 -9.94 -7.89 -9.71
N ASN A 89 -9.65 -8.66 -8.66
CA ASN A 89 -10.44 -8.74 -7.44
C ASN A 89 -10.22 -7.55 -6.49
N PHE A 90 -9.16 -6.76 -6.72
CA PHE A 90 -8.83 -5.53 -5.99
C PHE A 90 -9.14 -4.33 -6.88
N ARG A 91 -9.67 -3.24 -6.29
CA ARG A 91 -10.14 -2.07 -7.06
C ARG A 91 -9.29 -0.82 -6.89
N GLY A 92 -8.00 -0.99 -6.63
CA GLY A 92 -7.04 0.08 -6.33
C GLY A 92 -6.49 -0.03 -4.91
N TYR A 93 -5.71 0.96 -4.51
CA TYR A 93 -5.06 1.01 -3.20
C TYR A 93 -5.99 1.66 -2.17
N SER A 94 -6.67 0.84 -1.36
CA SER A 94 -7.34 1.34 -0.17
C SER A 94 -6.30 1.75 0.86
N GLY A 95 -6.46 2.89 1.52
CA GLY A 95 -5.44 3.36 2.42
C GLY A 95 -5.77 4.67 3.11
N VAL A 96 -4.86 5.06 3.98
CA VAL A 96 -4.79 6.36 4.64
C VAL A 96 -3.60 7.13 4.07
N TYR A 97 -3.87 8.35 3.62
CA TYR A 97 -2.92 9.22 2.93
C TYR A 97 -2.89 10.60 3.61
N SER A 98 -1.88 11.39 3.26
CA SER A 98 -1.71 12.76 3.74
C SER A 98 -1.74 12.85 5.27
N HIS A 99 -1.01 11.96 5.96
CA HIS A 99 -0.93 11.90 7.42
C HIS A 99 -2.30 11.70 8.11
N GLY A 100 -3.18 10.87 7.54
CA GLY A 100 -4.52 10.66 8.11
C GLY A 100 -5.60 11.58 7.53
N SER A 101 -5.22 12.59 6.75
CA SER A 101 -6.16 13.59 6.25
C SER A 101 -7.09 13.05 5.15
N ILE A 102 -6.70 11.98 4.45
CA ILE A 102 -7.49 11.35 3.38
C ILE A 102 -7.55 9.86 3.65
N THR A 103 -8.75 9.29 3.70
CA THR A 103 -8.95 7.83 3.76
C THR A 103 -9.77 7.37 2.55
N ILE A 104 -9.25 6.40 1.83
CA ILE A 104 -9.87 5.84 0.63
C ILE A 104 -10.16 4.37 0.88
N ARG A 105 -11.37 3.94 0.51
CA ARG A 105 -11.70 2.52 0.40
C ARG A 105 -12.14 2.24 -1.01
N THR A 106 -11.30 1.54 -1.74
CA THR A 106 -11.56 1.15 -3.11
C THR A 106 -12.59 0.02 -3.19
N LYS A 107 -13.88 0.31 -2.98
CA LYS A 107 -15.00 -0.51 -3.49
C LYS A 107 -15.45 0.00 -4.87
N ARG A 108 -15.32 1.31 -5.13
CA ARG A 108 -15.47 2.00 -6.43
C ARG A 108 -14.44 3.16 -6.54
N ILE A 109 -14.16 3.64 -7.76
CA ILE A 109 -13.16 4.69 -8.07
C ILE A 109 -13.41 6.03 -7.33
N ASN A 110 -14.61 6.26 -6.79
CA ASN A 110 -15.00 7.53 -6.14
C ASN A 110 -15.20 7.45 -4.61
N ASP A 111 -14.75 6.37 -3.95
CA ASP A 111 -15.01 6.16 -2.51
C ASP A 111 -13.92 6.82 -1.62
N ILE A 112 -13.88 8.16 -1.60
CA ILE A 112 -13.24 8.88 -0.48
C ILE A 112 -14.18 8.75 0.72
N ILE A 113 -13.76 8.01 1.75
CA ILE A 113 -14.59 7.82 2.96
C ILE A 113 -14.52 9.06 3.85
N TYR A 114 -13.34 9.68 3.91
CA TYR A 114 -13.08 10.76 4.83
C TYR A 114 -11.99 11.68 4.28
N GLN A 115 -12.23 12.98 4.39
CA GLN A 115 -11.28 14.02 4.07
C GLN A 115 -11.40 15.14 5.11
N LYS A 116 -10.28 15.50 5.75
CA LYS A 116 -10.21 16.64 6.67
C LYS A 116 -9.05 17.53 6.31
N TRP A 117 -9.35 18.80 6.05
CA TRP A 117 -8.37 19.86 5.88
C TRP A 117 -8.30 20.66 7.16
N ILE A 118 -7.11 20.92 7.67
CA ILE A 118 -6.90 21.93 8.70
C ILE A 118 -6.59 23.22 7.96
N ASN A 119 -7.60 24.08 7.78
CA ASN A 119 -7.37 25.42 7.29
C ASN A 119 -6.76 26.24 8.43
N ASN A 120 -5.45 26.47 8.36
CA ASN A 120 -4.82 27.49 9.19
C ASN A 120 -5.27 28.86 8.66
N ASN A 121 -6.39 29.37 9.16
CA ASN A 121 -6.73 30.79 9.05
C ASN A 121 -5.81 31.60 9.98
N ASN A 122 -4.49 31.50 9.78
CA ASN A 122 -3.55 32.46 10.36
C ASN A 122 -3.46 33.64 9.41
N SER A 123 -4.53 34.45 9.38
CA SER A 123 -4.39 35.86 9.04
C SER A 123 -3.58 36.52 10.15
N ASN A 124 -2.25 36.37 10.08
CA ASN A 124 -1.32 37.20 10.81
C ASN A 124 -1.44 38.62 10.24
N LYS A 125 -2.43 39.35 10.75
CA LYS A 125 -2.44 40.81 10.76
C LYS A 125 -1.28 41.24 11.66
N TYR A 126 -0.12 41.50 11.06
CA TYR A 126 0.86 42.37 11.68
C TYR A 126 0.59 43.79 11.12
N TYR A 127 0.02 44.62 12.00
CA TYR A 127 0.03 46.08 11.88
C TYR A 127 1.45 46.62 12.14
#